data_AF-V6LNR7-F1
#
_entry.id   AF-V6LNR7-F1
#
_cell.length_a   1.000
_cell.length_b   1.000
_cell.length_c   1.000
_cell.angle_alpha   90.00
_cell.angle_beta   90.00
_cell.angle_gamma   90.00
#
_symmetry.space_group_name_H-M   'P 1'
#
loop_
_entity.id
_entity.type
_entity.pdbx_description
1 polymer ?
#
loop_
_entity_poly.entity_id
_entity_poly.type
_entity_poly.pdbx_seq_one_letter_code
_entity_poly.pdbx_strand_id
1 'polypeptide(L)'
;MSQTGCQKCDKTCNTCRNEAKTCKFCADLHQPTIKQTCQPICITDVPDGSACVDGVSKLCGAETQITACQCTQKSNCLTCTSANSKCKSCLKGYKLVNGECSTCVQGAEKIGEFCIGGVQEDLNSSLSGGAVAGIVIAVLVVIGGIGGGVFWYLKKSKSQLKNVSQQEIMQE
;
A
#
# COMPACT_ATOMS: atom_id res chain seq x y z
N MET A 1 15.33 30.68 -12.73
CA MET A 1 14.44 31.85 -12.54
C MET A 1 13.48 31.52 -11.41
N SER A 2 13.81 31.95 -10.18
CA SER A 2 12.94 31.75 -9.01
C SER A 2 11.98 32.93 -8.95
N GLN A 3 10.68 32.71 -9.07
CA GLN A 3 9.69 33.79 -8.95
C GLN A 3 9.57 34.18 -7.47
N THR A 4 10.27 35.23 -7.07
CA THR A 4 10.07 35.96 -5.81
C THR A 4 8.94 36.98 -5.99
N GLY A 5 7.71 36.56 -5.69
CA GLY A 5 6.53 37.43 -5.65
C GLY A 5 5.32 36.68 -5.10
N CYS A 6 4.38 37.40 -4.47
CA CYS A 6 3.12 36.81 -4.04
C CYS A 6 2.33 36.36 -5.26
N GLN A 7 2.16 35.05 -5.43
CA GLN A 7 1.32 34.49 -6.48
C GLN A 7 -0.13 34.39 -5.99
N LYS A 8 -1.07 34.76 -6.87
CA LYS A 8 -2.50 34.57 -6.59
C LYS A 8 -2.82 33.07 -6.49
N CYS A 9 -3.68 32.70 -5.53
CA CYS A 9 -4.20 31.35 -5.40
C CYS A 9 -4.98 30.93 -6.66
N ASP A 10 -5.11 29.61 -6.87
CA ASP A 10 -6.00 29.07 -7.89
C ASP A 10 -7.43 29.59 -7.75
N LYS A 11 -8.18 29.71 -8.85
CA LYS A 11 -9.55 30.25 -8.84
C LYS A 11 -10.51 29.44 -7.95
N THR A 12 -10.26 28.14 -7.81
CA THR A 12 -11.04 27.23 -6.95
C THR A 12 -10.71 27.38 -5.46
N CYS A 13 -9.70 28.19 -5.15
CA CYS A 13 -9.15 28.34 -3.82
C CYS A 13 -9.29 29.78 -3.30
N ASN A 14 -10.02 29.95 -2.20
CA ASN A 14 -10.18 31.25 -1.54
C ASN A 14 -8.90 31.65 -0.77
N THR A 15 -8.26 30.70 -0.09
CA THR A 15 -7.00 30.94 0.64
C THR A 15 -6.04 29.78 0.43
N CYS A 16 -4.85 30.06 -0.10
CA CYS A 16 -3.77 29.10 -0.27
C CYS A 16 -2.69 29.27 0.81
N ARG A 17 -1.87 28.23 1.03
CA ARG A 17 -0.86 28.23 2.11
C ARG A 17 0.54 28.62 1.63
N ASN A 18 1.14 27.79 0.79
CA ASN A 18 2.53 27.93 0.36
C ASN A 18 2.66 28.03 -1.16
N GLU A 19 1.85 27.24 -1.88
CA GLU A 19 1.77 27.27 -3.33
C GLU A 19 0.35 27.64 -3.74
N ALA A 20 0.19 28.25 -4.92
CA ALA A 20 -1.12 28.65 -5.43
C ALA A 20 -2.14 27.48 -5.51
N LYS A 21 -1.64 26.24 -5.62
CA LYS A 21 -2.45 25.02 -5.73
C LYS A 21 -2.74 24.33 -4.38
N THR A 22 -1.99 24.62 -3.32
CA THR A 22 -2.25 24.06 -1.99
C THR A 22 -3.25 24.95 -1.26
N CYS A 23 -4.50 24.53 -1.29
CA CYS A 23 -5.62 25.26 -0.76
C CYS A 23 -5.92 24.94 0.71
N LYS A 24 -6.13 26.00 1.49
CA LYS A 24 -6.60 25.94 2.88
C LYS A 24 -8.13 26.04 2.96
N PHE A 25 -8.72 26.95 2.19
CA PHE A 25 -10.16 27.16 2.12
C PHE A 25 -10.61 27.23 0.67
N CYS A 26 -11.53 26.35 0.28
CA CYS A 26 -12.08 26.35 -1.07
C CYS A 26 -12.98 27.56 -1.31
N ALA A 27 -13.05 27.98 -2.57
CA ALA A 27 -14.06 28.95 -3.00
C ALA A 27 -15.47 28.34 -2.91
N ASP A 28 -16.50 29.19 -3.03
CA ASP A 28 -17.89 28.73 -3.03
C ASP A 28 -18.12 27.65 -4.10
N LEU A 29 -19.04 26.72 -3.81
CA LEU A 29 -19.36 25.57 -4.66
C LEU A 29 -18.19 24.60 -4.89
N HIS A 30 -17.14 24.67 -4.07
CA HIS A 30 -16.04 23.71 -4.08
C HIS A 30 -15.83 23.08 -2.70
N GLN A 31 -15.38 21.82 -2.70
CA GLN A 31 -15.05 21.06 -1.51
C GLN A 31 -13.57 20.68 -1.51
N PRO A 32 -12.96 20.54 -0.31
CA PRO A 32 -11.57 20.18 -0.21
C PRO A 32 -11.35 18.68 -0.48
N THR A 33 -10.16 18.35 -0.95
CA THR A 33 -9.71 16.96 -1.16
C THR A 33 -8.51 16.65 -0.27
N ILE A 34 -8.18 15.37 -0.10
CA ILE A 34 -6.99 14.93 0.65
C ILE A 34 -5.67 15.41 0.02
N LYS A 35 -5.69 15.91 -1.22
CA LYS A 35 -4.51 16.49 -1.89
C LYS A 35 -4.34 17.99 -1.60
N GLN A 36 -5.15 18.55 -0.68
CA GLN A 36 -5.23 20.00 -0.45
C GLN A 36 -5.59 20.79 -1.71
N THR A 37 -6.34 20.17 -2.61
CA THR A 37 -6.93 20.85 -3.77
C THR A 37 -8.43 20.98 -3.55
N CYS A 38 -9.06 21.83 -4.35
CA CYS A 38 -10.50 22.02 -4.34
C CYS A 38 -11.09 21.45 -5.62
N GLN A 39 -12.21 20.73 -5.49
CA GLN A 39 -12.99 20.25 -6.62
C GLN A 39 -14.44 20.73 -6.47
N PRO A 40 -15.25 20.74 -7.55
CA PRO A 40 -16.66 21.09 -7.45
C PRO A 40 -17.39 20.25 -6.38
N ILE A 41 -18.34 20.86 -5.68
CA ILE A 41 -19.30 20.11 -4.85
C ILE A 41 -20.12 19.16 -5.74
N CYS A 42 -20.64 18.09 -5.16
CA CYS A 42 -21.50 17.19 -5.90
C CYS A 42 -22.83 17.86 -6.25
N ILE A 43 -23.26 17.67 -7.50
CA ILE A 43 -24.50 18.26 -8.02
C ILE A 43 -25.73 17.65 -7.35
N THR A 44 -25.62 16.39 -6.93
CA THR A 44 -26.67 15.63 -6.25
C THR A 44 -26.18 15.16 -4.89
N ASP A 45 -27.12 14.74 -4.03
CA ASP A 45 -26.78 14.03 -2.81
C ASP A 45 -25.92 12.80 -3.14
N VAL A 46 -24.86 12.61 -2.34
CA VAL A 46 -23.96 11.47 -2.46
C VAL A 46 -24.54 10.35 -1.61
N PRO A 47 -25.01 9.23 -2.18
CA PRO A 47 -25.53 8.12 -1.41
C PRO A 47 -24.42 7.39 -0.66
N ASP A 48 -24.79 6.65 0.38
CA ASP A 48 -23.83 5.80 1.11
C ASP A 48 -23.10 4.83 0.16
N GLY A 49 -21.80 4.65 0.38
CA GLY A 49 -20.93 3.85 -0.48
C GLY A 49 -20.50 4.55 -1.77
N SER A 50 -20.80 5.84 -1.92
CA SER A 50 -20.31 6.68 -3.02
C SER A 50 -19.48 7.86 -2.52
N ALA A 51 -18.63 8.41 -3.38
CA ALA A 51 -17.80 9.57 -3.13
C ALA A 51 -18.00 10.61 -4.25
N CYS A 52 -17.78 11.87 -3.92
CA CYS A 52 -17.87 12.93 -4.90
C CYS A 52 -16.57 13.07 -5.70
N VAL A 53 -16.64 12.91 -7.03
CA VAL A 53 -15.48 13.04 -7.91
C VAL A 53 -15.84 13.94 -9.08
N ASP A 54 -15.22 15.11 -9.12
CA ASP A 54 -15.41 16.17 -10.11
C ASP A 54 -16.88 16.58 -10.24
N GLY A 55 -17.55 16.73 -9.10
CA GLY A 55 -18.97 17.10 -9.01
C GLY A 55 -19.96 15.97 -9.29
N VAL A 56 -19.48 14.76 -9.55
CA VAL A 56 -20.31 13.58 -9.87
C VAL A 56 -20.14 12.51 -8.81
N SER A 57 -21.26 11.90 -8.38
CA SER A 57 -21.24 10.76 -7.47
C SER A 57 -20.69 9.51 -8.17
N LYS A 58 -19.66 8.88 -7.58
CA LYS A 58 -19.05 7.63 -8.07
C LYS A 58 -18.93 6.63 -6.93
N LEU A 59 -18.99 5.34 -7.26
CA LEU A 59 -18.76 4.28 -6.28
C LEU A 59 -17.39 4.40 -5.63
N CYS A 60 -17.35 4.10 -4.33
CA CYS A 60 -16.12 4.17 -3.55
C CYS A 60 -15.12 3.06 -3.87
N GLY A 61 -13.86 3.30 -3.50
CA GLY A 61 -12.77 2.32 -3.56
C GLY A 61 -11.84 2.47 -4.76
N ALA A 62 -12.01 3.51 -5.57
CA ALA A 62 -11.03 3.82 -6.61
C ALA A 62 -9.70 4.25 -5.98
N GLU A 63 -8.57 3.75 -6.48
CA GLU A 63 -7.23 4.14 -5.99
C GLU A 63 -6.95 5.64 -6.16
N THR A 64 -7.60 6.27 -7.14
CA THR A 64 -7.50 7.70 -7.44
C THR A 64 -8.48 8.56 -6.65
N GLN A 65 -9.29 7.96 -5.75
CA GLN A 65 -10.25 8.68 -4.93
C GLN A 65 -9.54 9.63 -3.96
N ILE A 66 -9.95 10.89 -3.96
CA ILE A 66 -9.36 11.96 -3.16
C ILE A 66 -10.35 12.65 -2.21
N THR A 67 -11.58 12.15 -2.18
CA THR A 67 -12.70 12.61 -1.35
C THR A 67 -13.22 11.45 -0.52
N ALA A 68 -13.77 11.77 0.66
CA ALA A 68 -14.30 10.77 1.55
C ALA A 68 -15.46 10.02 0.89
N CYS A 69 -15.44 8.71 1.04
CA CYS A 69 -16.61 7.88 0.82
C CYS A 69 -17.69 8.27 1.83
N GLN A 70 -18.92 8.43 1.36
CA GLN A 70 -20.07 8.66 2.21
C GLN A 70 -20.36 7.37 2.99
N CYS A 71 -20.02 7.37 4.28
CA CYS A 71 -20.29 6.27 5.21
C CYS A 71 -21.06 6.84 6.41
N THR A 72 -22.32 7.25 6.20
CA THR A 72 -23.21 7.88 7.19
C THR A 72 -22.63 9.15 7.87
N GLN A 73 -21.68 9.02 8.80
CA GLN A 73 -21.02 10.12 9.51
C GLN A 73 -19.51 9.88 9.71
N LYS A 74 -18.87 9.03 8.90
CA LYS A 74 -17.43 8.79 8.97
C LYS A 74 -16.69 9.59 7.90
N SER A 75 -15.59 10.22 8.30
CA SER A 75 -14.71 11.02 7.45
C SER A 75 -13.52 10.21 6.95
N ASN A 76 -12.93 10.66 5.83
CA ASN A 76 -11.69 10.13 5.25
C ASN A 76 -11.71 8.62 4.91
N CYS A 77 -12.88 8.01 4.82
CA CYS A 77 -13.01 6.63 4.36
C CYS A 77 -12.71 6.54 2.86
N LEU A 78 -11.92 5.54 2.44
CA LEU A 78 -11.83 5.14 1.04
C LEU A 78 -12.98 4.20 0.67
N THR A 79 -13.33 3.27 1.57
CA THR A 79 -14.50 2.39 1.46
C THR A 79 -15.21 2.25 2.80
N CYS A 80 -16.49 1.92 2.78
CA CYS A 80 -17.28 1.61 3.98
C CYS A 80 -17.33 0.10 4.26
N THR A 81 -17.64 -0.25 5.51
CA THR A 81 -18.14 -1.60 5.84
C THR A 81 -19.51 -1.83 5.20
N SER A 82 -19.97 -3.08 5.09
CA SER A 82 -21.28 -3.42 4.52
C SER A 82 -22.47 -2.75 5.23
N ALA A 83 -22.30 -2.36 6.49
CA ALA A 83 -23.31 -1.66 7.29
C ALA A 83 -23.21 -0.12 7.19
N ASN A 84 -22.27 0.42 6.40
CA ASN A 84 -21.98 1.86 6.24
C ASN A 84 -21.67 2.67 7.52
N SER A 85 -21.60 2.01 8.68
CA SER A 85 -21.39 2.66 9.99
C SER A 85 -19.92 2.92 10.34
N LYS A 86 -18.99 2.31 9.60
CA LYS A 86 -17.54 2.39 9.80
C LYS A 86 -16.81 2.46 8.46
N CYS A 87 -15.62 3.06 8.45
CA CYS A 87 -14.69 2.89 7.35
C CYS A 87 -14.17 1.45 7.34
N LYS A 88 -14.13 0.82 6.16
CA LYS A 88 -13.43 -0.44 5.92
C LYS A 88 -11.98 -0.20 5.52
N SER A 89 -11.71 0.87 4.79
CA SER A 89 -10.38 1.35 4.46
C SER A 89 -10.35 2.88 4.47
N CYS A 90 -9.17 3.47 4.61
CA CYS A 90 -8.95 4.91 4.67
C CYS A 90 -8.37 5.46 3.38
N LEU A 91 -8.63 6.75 3.13
CA LEU A 91 -7.96 7.50 2.07
C LEU A 91 -6.45 7.61 2.33
N LYS A 92 -5.72 7.93 1.26
CA LYS A 92 -4.27 8.09 1.32
C LYS A 92 -3.88 9.14 2.36
N GLY A 93 -2.99 8.76 3.29
CA GLY A 93 -2.46 9.59 4.37
C GLY A 93 -3.04 9.22 5.72
N TYR A 94 -4.13 8.44 5.76
CA TYR A 94 -4.85 8.11 6.99
C TYR A 94 -4.69 6.64 7.38
N LYS A 95 -4.62 6.41 8.69
CA LYS A 95 -4.56 5.09 9.31
C LYS A 95 -5.95 4.66 9.76
N LEU A 96 -6.30 3.41 9.47
CA LEU A 96 -7.52 2.78 9.97
C LEU A 96 -7.33 2.36 11.42
N VAL A 97 -8.13 2.93 12.33
CA VAL A 97 -8.15 2.56 13.74
C VAL A 97 -9.61 2.39 14.17
N ASN A 98 -10.00 1.18 14.57
CA ASN A 98 -11.37 0.86 15.02
C ASN A 98 -12.50 1.26 14.06
N GLY A 99 -12.23 1.31 12.74
CA GLY A 99 -13.21 1.74 11.74
C GLY A 99 -13.26 3.25 11.50
N GLU A 100 -12.26 3.99 11.98
CA GLU A 100 -12.12 5.43 11.80
C GLU A 100 -10.80 5.79 11.11
N CYS A 101 -10.82 6.92 10.39
CA CYS A 101 -9.70 7.42 9.58
C CYS A 101 -9.31 8.84 10.04
N SER A 102 -9.06 8.99 11.34
CA SER A 102 -8.77 10.29 11.99
C SER A 102 -7.29 10.49 12.31
N THR A 103 -6.49 9.42 12.22
CA THR A 103 -5.06 9.44 12.56
C THR A 103 -4.24 9.38 11.27
N CYS A 104 -3.16 10.15 11.19
CA CYS A 104 -2.26 10.11 10.04
C CYS A 104 -1.35 8.87 10.07
N VAL A 105 -0.96 8.37 8.90
CA VAL A 105 0.09 7.33 8.79
C VAL A 105 1.45 7.87 9.19
N GLN A 106 2.42 6.97 9.41
CA GLN A 106 3.78 7.39 9.73
C GLN A 106 4.40 8.22 8.60
N GLY A 107 5.05 9.32 8.97
CA GLY A 107 5.67 10.25 8.01
C GLY A 107 4.68 11.13 7.25
N ALA A 108 3.37 11.02 7.52
CA ALA A 108 2.40 12.01 7.02
C ALA A 108 2.33 13.20 7.98
N GLU A 109 2.29 14.40 7.42
CA GLU A 109 2.11 15.64 8.18
C GLU A 109 0.63 15.96 8.32
N LYS A 110 0.16 16.23 9.55
CA LYS A 110 -1.19 16.72 9.77
C LYS A 110 -1.24 18.21 9.48
N ILE A 111 -1.97 18.59 8.44
CA ILE A 111 -2.12 19.97 8.03
C ILE A 111 -3.60 20.32 7.97
N GLY A 112 -4.07 21.02 9.00
CA GLY A 112 -5.51 21.18 9.24
C GLY A 112 -6.14 19.82 9.53
N GLU A 113 -7.21 19.49 8.79
CA GLU A 113 -7.90 18.20 8.87
C GLU A 113 -7.28 17.12 7.94
N PHE A 114 -6.27 17.49 7.15
CA PHE A 114 -5.67 16.63 6.14
C PHE A 114 -4.38 15.97 6.59
N CYS A 115 -4.21 14.69 6.28
CA CYS A 115 -2.94 13.98 6.44
C CYS A 115 -2.23 13.92 5.09
N ILE A 116 -1.12 14.64 4.97
CA ILE A 116 -0.41 14.84 3.69
C ILE A 116 0.88 14.04 3.66
N GLY A 117 1.07 13.30 2.58
CA GLY A 117 2.25 12.46 2.38
C GLY A 117 2.21 11.18 3.21
N GLY A 118 3.38 10.79 3.71
CA GLY A 118 3.58 9.56 4.45
C GLY A 118 3.64 8.30 3.60
N VAL A 119 4.15 7.24 4.23
CA VAL A 119 4.17 5.90 3.65
C VAL A 119 2.86 5.23 4.04
N GLN A 120 2.04 4.90 3.06
CA GLN A 120 0.98 3.94 3.30
C GLN A 120 1.64 2.58 3.44
N GLU A 121 1.41 1.92 4.56
CA GLU A 121 1.63 0.48 4.65
C GLU A 121 0.53 -0.17 3.82
N ASP A 122 0.71 -0.20 2.50
CA ASP A 122 -0.02 -1.11 1.64
C ASP A 122 0.30 -2.52 2.17
N LEU A 123 -0.65 -3.09 2.90
CA LEU A 123 -0.63 -4.46 3.44
C LEU A 123 -0.54 -5.55 2.34
N ASN A 124 -0.09 -5.20 1.13
CA ASN A 124 0.13 -6.09 0.01
C ASN A 124 1.58 -6.15 -0.48
N SER A 125 2.57 -5.58 0.23
CA SER A 125 3.98 -5.71 -0.20
C SER A 125 5.03 -5.84 0.90
N SER A 126 4.67 -6.28 2.11
CA SER A 126 5.67 -6.82 3.05
C SER A 126 5.39 -8.29 3.36
N LEU A 127 5.80 -9.15 2.43
CA LEU A 127 6.35 -10.43 2.88
C LEU A 127 7.53 -10.08 3.78
N SER A 128 7.32 -10.26 5.08
CA SER A 128 8.36 -10.21 6.11
C SER A 128 9.67 -10.73 5.52
N GLY A 129 10.75 -9.95 5.59
CA GLY A 129 12.08 -10.38 5.13
C GLY A 129 12.52 -11.72 5.72
N GLY A 130 11.90 -12.17 6.83
CA GLY A 130 12.06 -13.49 7.39
C GLY A 130 11.45 -14.64 6.58
N ALA A 131 10.34 -14.43 5.86
CA ALA A 131 9.68 -15.46 5.04
C ALA A 131 10.45 -15.74 3.74
N VAL A 132 11.01 -14.70 3.12
CA VAL A 132 11.83 -14.82 1.90
C VAL A 132 13.14 -15.55 2.19
N ALA A 133 13.80 -15.26 3.33
CA ALA A 133 15.00 -15.99 3.74
C ALA A 133 14.74 -17.49 3.97
N GLY A 134 13.60 -17.84 4.57
CA GLY A 134 13.23 -19.23 4.86
C GLY A 134 13.04 -20.11 3.61
N ILE A 135 12.38 -19.58 2.57
CA ILE A 135 12.11 -20.33 1.33
C ILE A 135 13.42 -20.61 0.56
N VAL A 136 14.33 -19.64 0.50
CA VAL A 136 15.62 -19.81 -0.18
C VAL A 136 16.45 -20.90 0.51
N ILE A 137 16.48 -20.92 1.85
CA ILE A 137 17.20 -21.95 2.61
C ILE A 137 16.62 -23.34 2.36
N ALA A 138 15.29 -23.48 2.34
CA ALA A 138 14.64 -24.77 2.08
C ALA A 138 14.98 -25.32 0.67
N VAL A 139 14.92 -24.49 -0.36
CA VAL A 139 15.24 -24.89 -1.74
C VAL A 139 16.72 -25.28 -1.87
N LEU A 140 17.64 -24.53 -1.25
CA LEU A 140 19.07 -24.86 -1.27
C LEU A 140 19.38 -26.18 -0.56
N VAL A 141 18.71 -26.50 0.55
CA VAL A 141 18.88 -27.78 1.25
C VAL A 141 18.36 -28.95 0.41
N VAL A 142 17.23 -28.79 -0.30
CA VAL A 142 16.70 -29.84 -1.17
C VAL A 142 17.63 -30.11 -2.35
N ILE A 143 18.10 -29.06 -3.04
CA ILE A 143 19.03 -29.22 -4.17
C ILE A 143 20.37 -29.79 -3.70
N GLY A 144 20.90 -29.29 -2.57
CA GLY A 144 22.13 -29.81 -1.95
C GLY A 144 22.01 -31.26 -1.49
N GLY A 145 20.85 -31.65 -0.95
CA GLY A 145 20.56 -33.02 -0.52
C GLY A 145 20.49 -34.01 -1.68
N ILE A 146 19.85 -33.63 -2.80
CA ILE A 146 19.78 -34.47 -4.00
C ILE A 146 21.19 -34.62 -4.63
N GLY A 147 21.92 -33.51 -4.79
CA GLY A 147 23.29 -33.55 -5.33
C GLY A 147 24.27 -34.34 -4.46
N GLY A 148 24.24 -34.11 -3.14
CA GLY A 148 25.08 -34.81 -2.17
C GLY A 148 24.75 -36.29 -2.05
N GLY A 149 23.46 -36.65 -2.06
CA GLY A 149 23.00 -38.04 -2.01
C GLY A 149 23.41 -38.84 -3.25
N VAL A 150 23.26 -38.27 -4.44
CA VAL A 150 23.69 -38.91 -5.70
C VAL A 150 25.21 -39.07 -5.74
N PHE A 151 25.98 -38.04 -5.34
CA PHE A 151 27.44 -38.13 -5.28
C PHE A 151 27.93 -39.18 -4.26
N TRP A 152 27.30 -39.24 -3.09
CA TRP A 152 27.63 -40.22 -2.06
C TRP A 152 27.29 -41.64 -2.49
N TYR A 153 26.16 -41.83 -3.16
CA TYR A 153 25.76 -43.12 -3.73
C TYR A 153 26.73 -43.61 -4.83
N LEU A 154 27.13 -42.72 -5.74
CA LEU A 154 28.13 -43.04 -6.78
C LEU A 154 29.51 -43.36 -6.18
N LYS A 155 29.94 -42.63 -5.14
CA LYS A 155 31.19 -42.91 -4.43
C LYS A 155 31.14 -44.27 -3.72
N LYS A 156 30.02 -44.60 -3.08
CA LYS A 156 29.81 -45.90 -2.41
C LYS A 156 29.81 -47.06 -3.40
N SER A 157 29.22 -46.89 -4.59
CA SER A 157 29.24 -47.91 -5.65
C SER A 157 30.67 -48.22 -6.13
N LYS A 158 31.51 -47.19 -6.31
CA LYS A 158 32.93 -47.39 -6.68
C LYS A 158 33.76 -48.07 -5.59
N SER A 159 33.47 -47.82 -4.31
CA SER A 159 34.13 -48.51 -3.19
C SER A 159 33.76 -49.99 -3.12
N GLN A 160 32.51 -50.34 -3.41
CA GLN A 160 32.08 -51.74 -3.44
C GLN A 160 32.71 -52.53 -4.61
N LEU A 161 32.85 -51.92 -5.79
CA LEU A 161 33.54 -52.57 -6.91
C LEU A 161 35.03 -52.80 -6.63
N LYS A 162 35.72 -51.85 -5.98
CA LYS A 162 37.14 -52.00 -5.63
C LYS A 162 37.41 -53.10 -4.60
N ASN A 163 36.48 -53.33 -3.67
CA ASN A 163 36.63 -54.38 -2.66
C ASN A 163 36.38 -55.79 -3.21
N VAL A 164 35.55 -55.94 -4.25
CA VAL A 164 35.33 -57.22 -4.94
C VAL A 164 36.56 -57.60 -5.79
N SER A 165 37.16 -56.64 -6.51
CA SER A 165 38.32 -56.92 -7.37
C SER A 165 39.63 -57.23 -6.62
N GLN A 166 39.75 -56.89 -5.33
CA GLN A 166 40.95 -57.23 -4.54
C GLN A 166 40.85 -58.55 -3.77
N GLN A 167 39.68 -59.19 -3.70
CA GLN A 167 39.55 -60.55 -3.17
C GLN A 167 39.83 -61.65 -4.20
N GLU A 168 39.89 -61.35 -5.50
CA GLU A 168 40.22 -62.34 -6.55
C GLU A 168 41.72 -62.45 -6.88
N ILE A 169 42.62 -61.67 -6.27
CA ILE A 169 44.08 -61.75 -6.52
C ILE A 169 44.83 -62.18 -5.25
N MET A 170 44.32 -63.21 -4.57
CA MET A 170 45.01 -63.90 -3.46
C MET A 170 44.59 -65.38 -3.33
N GLN A 171 44.14 -65.98 -4.44
CA GLN A 171 43.91 -67.42 -4.58
C GLN A 171 44.36 -67.90 -5.96
N GLU A 172 45.66 -67.76 -6.24
CA GLU A 172 46.44 -68.71 -7.07
C GLU A 172 47.89 -68.70 -6.58
#